data_AF-A0A3D2RYZ8-F1
#
_entry.id   AF-A0A3D2RYZ8-F1
#
_cell.length_a   1.000
_cell.length_b   1.000
_cell.length_c   1.000
_cell.angle_alpha   90.00
_cell.angle_beta   90.00
_cell.angle_gamma   90.00
#
_symmetry.space_group_name_H-M   'P 1'
#
loop_
_entity.id
_entity.type
_entity.pdbx_description
1 polymer ?
#
loop_
_entity_poly.entity_id
_entity_poly.type
_entity_poly.pdbx_seq_one_letter_code
_entity_poly.pdbx_strand_id
1 'polypeptide(L)'
;MQFRIIETFDRKKTIALFFLILGAAFLFQPFSELRLRGFDVDVCLKGISLLLLIISAILSSVSCPRKLVELVSAMTLVLGYLCLIGPPLLEKFSFLQSFAFHLLVSGALAFAITTTRKKTFELFASVIVLCGLVLLFQPNPLLKSFALPIILANVLMVSIVSPRKTMLERFWVSSIAVGLFFMCQPFWIGFYNSGFQILLSGTTGFVVISHR
;
A
#
# COMPACT_ATOMS: atom_id res chain seq x y z
N MET A 1 -22.63 -31.92 -1.03
CA MET A 1 -22.07 -30.59 -1.37
C MET A 1 -21.16 -29.99 -0.29
N GLN A 2 -21.27 -30.36 0.99
CA GLN A 2 -20.40 -29.83 2.08
C GLN A 2 -18.92 -30.24 2.01
N PHE A 3 -18.59 -31.46 1.56
CA PHE A 3 -17.20 -31.93 1.51
C PHE A 3 -16.30 -31.15 0.53
N ARG A 4 -16.83 -30.74 -0.63
CA ARG A 4 -16.08 -29.94 -1.63
C ARG A 4 -15.74 -28.53 -1.13
N ILE A 5 -16.56 -27.98 -0.22
CA ILE A 5 -16.37 -26.62 0.32
C ILE A 5 -15.25 -26.63 1.36
N ILE A 6 -15.11 -27.71 2.14
CA ILE A 6 -14.08 -27.85 3.17
C ILE A 6 -12.69 -27.99 2.53
N GLU A 7 -12.53 -28.86 1.51
CA GLU A 7 -11.25 -29.01 0.80
C GLU A 7 -10.80 -27.73 0.07
N THR A 8 -11.74 -27.01 -0.54
CA THR A 8 -11.40 -25.77 -1.28
C THR A 8 -11.05 -24.62 -0.34
N PHE A 9 -11.65 -24.56 0.84
CA PHE A 9 -11.33 -23.56 1.87
C PHE A 9 -9.92 -23.76 2.42
N ASP A 10 -9.52 -25.01 2.65
CA ASP A 10 -8.19 -25.33 3.17
C ASP A 10 -7.10 -25.03 2.12
N ARG A 11 -7.36 -25.36 0.85
CA ARG A 11 -6.44 -25.06 -0.26
C ARG A 11 -6.15 -23.56 -0.40
N LYS A 12 -7.17 -22.69 -0.31
CA LYS A 12 -6.97 -21.24 -0.45
C LYS A 12 -6.16 -20.65 0.70
N LYS A 13 -6.37 -21.12 1.93
CA LYS A 13 -5.57 -20.72 3.10
C LYS A 13 -4.11 -21.11 2.94
N THR A 14 -3.84 -22.34 2.52
CA THR A 14 -2.47 -22.83 2.27
C THR A 14 -1.78 -22.01 1.19
N ILE A 15 -2.50 -21.68 0.10
CA ILE A 15 -1.96 -20.80 -0.96
C ILE A 15 -1.69 -19.39 -0.42
N ALA A 16 -2.58 -18.84 0.42
CA ALA A 16 -2.39 -17.50 1.00
C ALA A 16 -1.16 -17.46 1.92
N LEU A 17 -0.97 -18.50 2.73
CA LEU A 17 0.20 -18.65 3.60
C LEU A 17 1.49 -18.85 2.78
N PHE A 18 1.44 -19.65 1.73
CA PHE A 18 2.58 -19.83 0.82
C PHE A 18 3.02 -18.50 0.21
N PHE A 19 2.09 -17.70 -0.31
CA PHE A 19 2.40 -16.37 -0.83
C PHE A 19 2.88 -15.39 0.24
N LEU A 20 2.38 -15.49 1.47
CA LEU A 20 2.86 -14.70 2.59
C LEU A 20 4.33 -15.01 2.90
N ILE A 21 4.66 -16.31 3.03
CA ILE A 21 6.02 -16.77 3.33
C ILE A 21 6.98 -16.38 2.21
N LEU A 22 6.59 -16.63 0.96
CA LEU A 22 7.42 -16.29 -0.20
C LEU A 22 7.61 -14.77 -0.35
N GLY A 23 6.54 -13.99 -0.16
CA GLY A 23 6.59 -12.53 -0.17
C GLY A 23 7.50 -11.98 0.93
N ALA A 24 7.38 -12.50 2.15
CA ALA A 24 8.25 -12.13 3.27
C ALA A 24 9.71 -12.54 3.03
N ALA A 25 9.96 -13.73 2.48
CA ALA A 25 11.31 -14.20 2.16
C ALA A 25 12.01 -13.24 1.18
N PHE A 26 11.33 -12.84 0.10
CA PHE A 26 11.87 -11.86 -0.84
C PHE A 26 12.00 -10.46 -0.27
N LEU A 27 11.15 -10.09 0.69
CA LEU A 27 11.21 -8.79 1.36
C LEU A 27 12.48 -8.66 2.20
N PHE A 28 12.78 -9.68 3.00
CA PHE A 28 13.88 -9.65 3.98
C PHE A 28 15.22 -10.15 3.43
N GLN A 29 15.30 -10.45 2.13
CA GLN A 29 16.52 -11.02 1.56
C GLN A 29 17.62 -9.97 1.40
N PRO A 30 18.84 -10.20 1.92
CA PRO A 30 19.91 -9.20 1.92
C PRO A 30 20.72 -9.25 0.61
N PHE A 31 20.09 -9.02 -0.54
CA PHE A 31 20.79 -9.00 -1.84
C PHE A 31 21.35 -7.62 -2.21
N SER A 32 21.69 -6.80 -1.22
CA SER A 32 22.15 -5.41 -1.41
C SER A 32 23.39 -5.25 -2.30
N GLU A 33 24.10 -6.35 -2.62
CA GLU A 33 25.32 -6.33 -3.43
C GLU A 33 25.20 -7.03 -4.80
N LEU A 34 24.08 -7.68 -5.12
CA LEU A 34 23.95 -8.44 -6.37
C LEU A 34 23.52 -7.55 -7.54
N ARG A 35 24.45 -6.77 -8.10
CA ARG A 35 24.24 -6.10 -9.40
C ARG A 35 24.48 -7.07 -10.54
N LEU A 36 23.42 -7.60 -11.11
CA LEU A 36 23.50 -8.47 -12.29
C LEU A 36 23.29 -7.63 -13.56
N ARG A 37 24.34 -7.45 -14.36
CA ARG A 37 24.28 -6.73 -15.66
C ARG A 37 23.59 -5.35 -15.61
N GLY A 38 23.86 -4.57 -14.56
CA GLY A 38 23.31 -3.21 -14.41
C GLY A 38 21.85 -3.14 -13.94
N PHE A 39 21.19 -4.28 -13.65
CA PHE A 39 19.90 -4.31 -12.98
C PHE A 39 20.06 -4.33 -11.46
N ASP A 40 19.26 -3.51 -10.78
CA ASP A 40 19.18 -3.49 -9.33
C ASP A 40 18.22 -4.60 -8.86
N VAL A 41 18.79 -5.77 -8.58
CA VAL A 41 18.03 -7.00 -8.26
C VAL A 41 17.20 -6.83 -6.99
N ASP A 42 17.67 -6.04 -6.03
CA ASP A 42 16.97 -5.72 -4.78
C ASP A 42 15.62 -5.03 -5.04
N VAL A 43 15.59 -4.04 -5.95
CA VAL A 43 14.37 -3.32 -6.33
C VAL A 43 13.36 -4.26 -6.98
N CYS A 44 13.83 -5.15 -7.87
CA CYS A 44 12.98 -6.12 -8.54
C CYS A 44 12.35 -7.11 -7.55
N LEU A 45 13.15 -7.65 -6.62
CA LEU A 45 12.68 -8.59 -5.60
C LEU A 45 11.70 -7.94 -4.63
N LYS A 46 11.93 -6.69 -4.24
CA LYS A 46 10.95 -5.91 -3.46
C LYS A 46 9.66 -5.67 -4.24
N GLY A 47 9.73 -5.44 -5.55
CA GLY A 47 8.55 -5.35 -6.42
C GLY A 47 7.75 -6.66 -6.44
N ILE A 48 8.44 -7.79 -6.62
CA ILE A 48 7.83 -9.13 -6.59
C ILE A 48 7.21 -9.41 -5.21
N SER A 49 7.93 -9.10 -4.14
CA SER A 49 7.45 -9.23 -2.77
C SER A 49 6.13 -8.48 -2.56
N LEU A 50 6.03 -7.24 -3.03
CA LEU A 50 4.81 -6.45 -2.93
C LEU A 50 3.61 -7.15 -3.59
N LEU A 51 3.79 -7.67 -4.81
CA LEU A 51 2.73 -8.39 -5.52
C LEU A 51 2.28 -9.64 -4.76
N LEU A 52 3.23 -10.43 -4.24
CA LEU A 52 2.93 -11.64 -3.47
C LEU A 52 2.18 -11.32 -2.17
N LEU A 53 2.59 -10.26 -1.46
CA LEU A 53 1.93 -9.81 -0.23
C LEU A 53 0.52 -9.27 -0.51
N ILE A 54 0.30 -8.58 -1.62
CA ILE A 54 -1.04 -8.15 -2.06
C ILE A 54 -1.94 -9.36 -2.36
N ILE A 55 -1.45 -10.34 -3.11
CA ILE A 55 -2.20 -11.57 -3.41
C ILE A 55 -2.53 -12.31 -2.11
N SER A 56 -1.57 -12.45 -1.21
CA SER A 56 -1.77 -13.06 0.11
C SER A 56 -2.80 -12.31 0.94
N ALA A 57 -2.76 -10.98 0.95
CA ALA A 57 -3.71 -10.13 1.66
C ALA A 57 -5.15 -10.32 1.17
N ILE A 58 -5.35 -10.34 -0.15
CA ILE A 58 -6.67 -10.59 -0.76
C ILE A 58 -7.15 -12.00 -0.42
N LEU A 59 -6.30 -13.02 -0.64
CA LEU A 59 -6.68 -14.40 -0.47
C LEU A 59 -6.97 -14.74 1.00
N SER A 60 -6.19 -14.18 1.93
CA SER A 60 -6.42 -14.28 3.38
C SER A 60 -7.76 -13.63 3.77
N SER A 61 -8.08 -12.46 3.21
CA SER A 61 -9.34 -11.75 3.50
C SER A 61 -10.59 -12.53 3.08
N VAL A 62 -10.46 -13.39 2.06
CA VAL A 62 -11.56 -14.25 1.57
C VAL A 62 -11.58 -15.63 2.25
N SER A 63 -10.42 -16.13 2.68
CA SER A 63 -10.26 -17.53 3.09
C SER A 63 -10.07 -17.73 4.60
N CYS A 64 -9.75 -16.68 5.36
CA CYS A 64 -9.54 -16.77 6.81
C CYS A 64 -10.69 -16.11 7.59
N PRO A 65 -10.83 -16.40 8.89
CA PRO A 65 -11.81 -15.73 9.73
C PRO A 65 -11.60 -14.21 9.73
N ARG A 66 -12.66 -13.47 9.39
CA ARG A 66 -12.61 -12.01 9.20
C ARG A 66 -11.99 -11.25 10.38
N LYS A 67 -12.36 -11.61 11.62
CA LYS A 67 -11.80 -10.99 12.84
C LYS A 67 -10.29 -11.20 12.99
N LEU A 68 -9.79 -12.38 12.60
CA LEU A 68 -8.35 -12.69 12.68
C LEU A 68 -7.58 -11.86 11.66
N VAL A 69 -8.07 -11.79 10.41
CA VAL A 69 -7.42 -10.99 9.37
C VAL A 69 -7.48 -9.50 9.70
N GLU A 70 -8.59 -9.00 10.23
CA GLU A 70 -8.73 -7.60 10.68
C GLU A 70 -7.71 -7.28 11.79
N LEU A 71 -7.54 -8.17 12.78
CA LEU A 71 -6.55 -7.98 13.85
C LEU A 71 -5.12 -7.99 13.31
N VAL A 72 -4.74 -9.00 12.52
CA VAL A 72 -3.39 -9.14 11.98
C VAL A 72 -3.06 -7.96 11.07
N SER A 73 -3.97 -7.58 10.16
CA SER A 73 -3.77 -6.44 9.26
C SER A 73 -3.70 -5.11 9.99
N ALA A 74 -4.43 -4.93 11.10
CA ALA A 74 -4.28 -3.76 11.97
C ALA A 74 -2.88 -3.71 12.61
N MET A 75 -2.38 -4.83 13.12
CA MET A 75 -1.02 -4.92 13.66
C MET A 75 0.04 -4.63 12.59
N THR A 76 -0.16 -5.16 11.37
CA THR A 76 0.71 -4.89 10.21
C THR A 76 0.72 -3.40 9.84
N LEU A 77 -0.44 -2.72 9.87
CA LEU A 77 -0.53 -1.29 9.64
C LEU A 77 0.22 -0.47 10.70
N VAL A 78 0.02 -0.79 11.98
CA VAL A 78 0.74 -0.13 13.08
C VAL A 78 2.25 -0.32 12.91
N LEU A 79 2.69 -1.55 12.65
CA LEU A 79 4.10 -1.85 12.40
C LEU A 79 4.62 -1.10 11.17
N GLY A 80 3.84 -1.03 10.09
CA GLY A 80 4.19 -0.28 8.87
C GLY A 80 4.41 1.21 9.13
N TYR A 81 3.53 1.85 9.92
CA TYR A 81 3.72 3.26 10.31
C TYR A 81 4.91 3.45 11.25
N LEU A 82 5.13 2.54 12.20
CA LEU A 82 6.32 2.56 13.06
C LEU A 82 7.61 2.42 12.26
N CYS A 83 7.64 1.53 11.26
CA CYS A 83 8.75 1.38 10.33
C CYS A 83 8.93 2.58 9.41
N LEU A 84 7.90 3.38 9.16
CA LEU A 84 8.01 4.59 8.35
C LEU A 84 8.54 5.78 9.15
N ILE A 85 8.04 5.98 10.38
CA ILE A 85 8.28 7.16 11.21
C ILE A 85 9.46 6.96 12.19
N GLY A 86 9.70 5.73 12.62
CA GLY A 86 10.71 5.37 13.61
C GLY A 86 12.17 5.47 13.13
N PRO A 87 12.55 5.01 11.92
CA PRO A 87 13.93 5.09 11.44
C PRO A 87 14.53 6.51 11.35
N PRO A 88 13.76 7.55 10.99
CA PRO A 88 14.20 8.95 11.12
C PRO A 88 14.63 9.37 12.54
N LEU A 89 14.10 8.70 13.58
CA LEU A 89 14.44 8.94 14.98
C LEU A 89 15.59 8.04 15.47
N LEU A 90 15.89 6.94 14.76
CA LEU A 90 16.94 5.98 15.07
C LEU A 90 17.71 5.64 13.80
N GLU A 91 18.69 6.48 13.43
CA GLU A 91 19.53 6.38 12.20
C GLU A 91 20.10 4.97 11.94
N LYS A 92 20.23 4.15 12.99
CA LYS A 92 20.73 2.76 12.94
C LYS A 92 19.79 1.77 12.25
N PHE A 93 18.53 2.11 11.99
CA PHE A 93 17.51 1.19 11.46
C PHE A 93 16.87 1.66 10.14
N SER A 94 17.62 2.35 9.28
CA SER A 94 17.15 2.77 7.93
C SER A 94 16.59 1.63 7.08
N PHE A 95 17.04 0.39 7.30
CA PHE A 95 16.52 -0.83 6.68
C PHE A 95 15.01 -1.04 6.90
N LEU A 96 14.47 -0.66 8.07
CA LEU A 96 13.05 -0.80 8.38
C LEU A 96 12.17 0.05 7.46
N GLN A 97 12.66 1.22 7.04
CA GLN A 97 11.93 2.11 6.12
C GLN A 97 11.70 1.44 4.76
N SER A 98 12.61 0.55 4.35
CA SER A 98 12.50 -0.16 3.07
C SER A 98 11.30 -1.12 3.00
N PHE A 99 10.72 -1.50 4.13
CA PHE A 99 9.58 -2.43 4.19
C PHE A 99 8.27 -1.77 4.58
N ALA A 100 8.35 -0.54 5.10
CA ALA A 100 7.18 0.20 5.56
C ALA A 100 6.11 0.28 4.47
N PHE A 101 6.51 0.54 3.23
CA PHE A 101 5.60 0.59 2.09
C PHE A 101 4.83 -0.73 1.87
N HIS A 102 5.53 -1.86 1.85
CA HIS A 102 4.95 -3.19 1.64
C HIS A 102 3.97 -3.58 2.75
N LEU A 103 4.34 -3.30 4.00
CA LEU A 103 3.49 -3.56 5.17
C LEU A 103 2.24 -2.67 5.14
N LEU A 104 2.40 -1.37 4.84
CA LEU A 104 1.29 -0.43 4.78
C LEU A 104 0.31 -0.78 3.67
N VAL A 105 0.78 -1.09 2.45
CA VAL A 105 -0.09 -1.42 1.32
C VAL A 105 -0.83 -2.74 1.54
N SER A 106 -0.12 -3.81 1.90
CA SER A 106 -0.73 -5.13 2.13
C SER A 106 -1.66 -5.13 3.35
N GLY A 107 -1.25 -4.47 4.43
CA GLY A 107 -2.06 -4.27 5.63
C GLY A 107 -3.30 -3.45 5.37
N ALA A 108 -3.19 -2.30 4.68
CA ALA A 108 -4.33 -1.44 4.35
C ALA A 108 -5.35 -2.19 3.50
N LEU A 109 -4.89 -2.95 2.50
CA LEU A 109 -5.76 -3.72 1.62
C LEU A 109 -6.55 -4.79 2.40
N ALA A 110 -5.86 -5.64 3.16
CA ALA A 110 -6.52 -6.69 3.96
C ALA A 110 -7.46 -6.10 5.01
N PHE A 111 -7.03 -5.03 5.68
CA PHE A 111 -7.82 -4.36 6.69
C PHE A 111 -9.07 -3.71 6.10
N ALA A 112 -8.94 -3.02 4.97
CA ALA A 112 -10.06 -2.33 4.33
C ALA A 112 -11.15 -3.29 3.85
N ILE A 113 -10.77 -4.47 3.33
CA ILE A 113 -11.70 -5.53 2.94
C ILE A 113 -12.43 -6.10 4.16
N THR A 114 -11.72 -6.30 5.26
CA THR A 114 -12.22 -7.03 6.43
C THR A 114 -12.86 -6.14 7.50
N THR A 115 -12.59 -4.84 7.53
CA THR A 115 -13.12 -4.00 8.60
C THR A 115 -14.64 -3.83 8.54
N THR A 116 -15.25 -3.74 9.71
CA THR A 116 -16.67 -3.42 9.89
C THR A 116 -16.91 -1.93 10.12
N ARG A 117 -15.89 -1.20 10.60
CA ARG A 117 -15.99 0.21 11.02
C ARG A 117 -15.74 1.18 9.87
N LYS A 118 -16.51 1.04 8.80
CA LYS A 118 -16.22 1.72 7.53
C LYS A 118 -16.15 3.25 7.64
N LYS A 119 -17.16 3.89 8.23
CA LYS A 119 -17.21 5.37 8.33
C LYS A 119 -16.01 5.95 9.09
N THR A 120 -15.57 5.30 10.17
CA THR A 120 -14.45 5.76 10.98
C THR A 120 -13.14 5.71 10.19
N PHE A 121 -12.88 4.59 9.52
CA PHE A 121 -11.65 4.42 8.74
C PHE A 121 -11.65 5.19 7.42
N GLU A 122 -12.81 5.46 6.83
CA GLU A 122 -12.93 6.39 5.69
C GLU A 122 -12.46 7.79 6.07
N LEU A 123 -12.96 8.33 7.18
CA LEU A 123 -12.57 9.66 7.67
C LEU A 123 -11.09 9.70 8.07
N PHE A 124 -10.64 8.71 8.84
CA PHE A 124 -9.25 8.59 9.26
C PHE A 124 -8.30 8.53 8.07
N ALA A 125 -8.55 7.64 7.11
CA ALA A 125 -7.70 7.48 5.93
C ALA A 125 -7.74 8.73 5.04
N SER A 126 -8.87 9.42 4.92
CA SER A 126 -8.98 10.67 4.16
C SER A 126 -8.14 11.80 4.76
N VAL A 127 -8.13 11.93 6.09
CA VAL A 127 -7.26 12.88 6.79
C VAL A 127 -5.79 12.55 6.54
N ILE A 128 -5.43 11.27 6.59
CA ILE A 128 -4.05 10.84 6.36
C ILE A 128 -3.62 11.05 4.90
N VAL A 129 -4.50 10.81 3.92
CA VAL A 129 -4.22 11.15 2.51
C VAL A 129 -3.93 12.65 2.37
N LEU A 130 -4.73 13.50 3.01
CA LEU A 130 -4.48 14.95 3.00
C LEU A 130 -3.13 15.30 3.62
N CYS A 131 -2.77 14.71 4.76
CA CYS A 131 -1.44 14.87 5.35
C CYS A 131 -0.33 14.42 4.38
N GLY A 132 -0.51 13.27 3.71
CA GLY A 132 0.41 12.76 2.70
C GLY A 132 0.59 13.74 1.53
N LEU A 133 -0.49 14.35 1.05
CA LEU A 133 -0.42 15.38 0.01
C LEU A 133 0.37 16.61 0.47
N VAL A 134 0.18 17.05 1.72
CA VAL A 134 0.98 18.15 2.29
C VAL A 134 2.46 17.78 2.36
N LEU A 135 2.80 16.52 2.69
CA LEU A 135 4.18 16.03 2.73
C LEU A 135 4.87 16.04 1.36
N LEU A 136 4.14 15.90 0.24
CA LEU A 136 4.73 15.97 -1.11
C LEU A 136 5.41 17.30 -1.42
N PHE A 137 4.85 18.38 -0.87
CA PHE A 137 5.28 19.75 -1.10
C PHE A 137 6.21 20.26 0.01
N GLN A 138 6.57 19.43 0.98
CA GLN A 138 7.55 19.80 2.00
C GLN A 138 8.95 19.94 1.38
N PRO A 139 9.73 20.95 1.80
CA PRO A 139 11.11 21.13 1.34
C PRO A 139 12.05 20.08 1.91
N ASN A 140 11.69 19.44 3.04
CA ASN A 140 12.52 18.43 3.68
C ASN A 140 12.41 17.09 2.91
N PRO A 141 13.51 16.57 2.34
CA PRO A 141 13.50 15.34 1.54
C PRO A 141 13.10 14.09 2.34
N LEU A 142 13.39 14.07 3.64
CA LEU A 142 13.03 12.99 4.55
C LEU A 142 11.51 12.92 4.72
N LEU A 143 10.86 14.06 5.00
CA LEU A 143 9.39 14.15 5.07
C LEU A 143 8.73 13.79 3.75
N LYS A 144 9.33 14.23 2.64
CA LYS A 144 8.85 13.91 1.29
C LYS A 144 8.92 12.41 0.98
N SER A 145 9.90 11.68 1.54
CA SER A 145 10.02 10.22 1.38
C SER A 145 8.86 9.44 2.03
N PHE A 146 8.19 10.01 3.03
CA PHE A 146 7.03 9.38 3.68
C PHE A 146 5.73 9.55 2.90
N ALA A 147 5.67 10.54 2.00
CA ALA A 147 4.44 10.92 1.33
C ALA A 147 3.83 9.77 0.52
N LEU A 148 4.62 9.11 -0.34
CA LEU A 148 4.12 8.04 -1.21
C LEU A 148 3.54 6.84 -0.42
N PRO A 149 4.25 6.25 0.57
CA PRO A 149 3.67 5.18 1.38
C PRO A 149 2.39 5.56 2.11
N ILE A 150 2.34 6.77 2.65
CA ILE A 150 1.17 7.28 3.36
C ILE A 150 0.00 7.46 2.40
N ILE A 151 0.22 8.12 1.26
CA ILE A 151 -0.84 8.37 0.29
C ILE A 151 -1.39 7.04 -0.22
N LEU A 152 -0.53 6.16 -0.75
CA LEU A 152 -1.00 4.98 -1.48
C LEU A 152 -1.78 4.01 -0.60
N ALA A 153 -1.30 3.73 0.62
CA ALA A 153 -1.99 2.85 1.55
C ALA A 153 -3.37 3.40 1.96
N ASN A 154 -3.47 4.70 2.19
CA ASN A 154 -4.72 5.30 2.63
C ASN A 154 -5.70 5.58 1.48
N VAL A 155 -5.21 5.85 0.27
CA VAL A 155 -6.06 5.89 -0.94
C VAL A 155 -6.72 4.53 -1.17
N LEU A 156 -5.97 3.43 -1.07
CA LEU A 156 -6.52 2.08 -1.14
C LEU A 156 -7.63 1.88 -0.09
N MET A 157 -7.34 2.27 1.15
CA MET A 157 -8.29 2.14 2.25
C MET A 157 -9.56 2.95 2.03
N VAL A 158 -9.47 4.23 1.65
CA VAL A 158 -10.62 5.09 1.35
C VAL A 158 -11.46 4.51 0.21
N SER A 159 -10.83 4.09 -0.89
CA SER A 159 -11.54 3.54 -2.05
C SER A 159 -12.30 2.25 -1.74
N ILE A 160 -11.77 1.38 -0.88
CA ILE A 160 -12.44 0.12 -0.51
C ILE A 160 -13.54 0.35 0.53
N VAL A 161 -13.32 1.29 1.46
CA VAL A 161 -14.19 1.46 2.62
C VAL A 161 -15.37 2.41 2.35
N SER A 162 -15.17 3.48 1.59
CA SER A 162 -16.17 4.56 1.43
C SER A 162 -17.41 4.11 0.66
N PRO A 163 -18.64 4.40 1.09
CA PRO A 163 -19.83 4.04 0.32
C PRO A 163 -20.03 4.90 -0.96
N ARG A 164 -19.25 5.97 -1.16
CA ARG A 164 -19.52 7.02 -2.17
C ARG A 164 -18.77 6.79 -3.49
N LYS A 165 -19.09 5.72 -4.22
CA LYS A 165 -18.42 5.32 -5.47
C LYS A 165 -18.24 6.47 -6.48
N THR A 166 -19.35 7.09 -6.91
CA THR A 166 -19.33 8.12 -7.96
C THR A 166 -18.56 9.39 -7.55
N MET A 167 -18.60 9.76 -6.27
CA MET A 167 -17.89 10.94 -5.77
C MET A 167 -16.37 10.68 -5.74
N LEU A 168 -15.96 9.49 -5.29
CA LEU A 168 -14.56 9.10 -5.29
C LEU A 168 -14.01 8.89 -6.70
N GLU A 169 -14.77 8.29 -7.62
CA GLU A 169 -14.36 8.18 -9.03
C GLU A 169 -14.04 9.56 -9.62
N ARG A 170 -14.91 10.55 -9.42
CA ARG A 170 -14.66 11.93 -9.86
C ARG A 170 -13.42 12.51 -9.18
N PHE A 171 -13.27 12.32 -7.88
CA PHE A 171 -12.11 12.80 -7.13
C PHE A 171 -10.80 12.20 -7.66
N TRP A 172 -10.75 10.90 -7.91
CA TRP A 172 -9.57 10.22 -8.43
C TRP A 172 -9.26 10.61 -9.88
N VAL A 173 -10.27 10.79 -10.73
CA VAL A 173 -10.11 11.35 -12.08
C VAL A 173 -9.54 12.76 -12.02
N SER A 174 -10.03 13.62 -11.12
CA SER A 174 -9.43 14.94 -10.88
C SER A 174 -7.99 14.84 -10.41
N SER A 175 -7.66 13.90 -9.52
CA SER A 175 -6.28 13.64 -9.08
C SER A 175 -5.38 13.22 -10.24
N ILE A 176 -5.87 12.37 -11.15
CA ILE A 176 -5.14 11.98 -12.38
C ILE A 176 -4.85 13.20 -13.25
N ALA A 177 -5.86 14.04 -13.50
CA ALA A 177 -5.69 15.25 -14.29
C ALA A 177 -4.68 16.23 -13.67
N VAL A 178 -4.75 16.42 -12.34
CA VAL A 178 -3.80 17.25 -11.59
C VAL A 178 -2.38 16.67 -11.66
N GLY A 179 -2.23 15.36 -11.50
CA GLY A 179 -0.93 14.67 -11.61
C GLY A 179 -0.30 14.85 -12.99
N LEU A 180 -1.08 14.66 -14.06
CA LEU A 180 -0.64 14.91 -15.43
C LEU A 180 -0.25 16.37 -15.66
N PHE A 181 -1.06 17.31 -15.16
CA PHE A 181 -0.75 18.73 -15.26
C PHE A 181 0.61 19.08 -14.62
N PHE A 182 0.88 18.56 -13.42
CA PHE A 182 2.16 18.76 -12.74
C PHE A 182 3.34 18.12 -13.48
N MET A 183 3.16 16.94 -14.07
CA MET A 183 4.21 16.28 -14.86
C MET A 183 4.55 17.02 -16.16
N CYS A 184 3.57 17.73 -16.74
CA CYS A 184 3.77 18.52 -17.95
C CYS A 184 4.37 19.91 -17.71
N GLN A 185 4.60 20.33 -16.46
CA GLN A 185 5.23 21.62 -16.15
C GLN A 185 6.74 21.57 -16.47
N PRO A 186 7.24 22.35 -17.44
CA PRO A 186 8.61 22.20 -17.95
C PRO A 186 9.69 22.77 -17.03
N PHE A 187 9.33 23.46 -15.95
CA PHE A 187 10.27 24.30 -15.22
C PHE A 187 10.81 23.70 -13.92
N TRP A 188 10.20 22.68 -13.33
CA TRP A 188 10.52 22.24 -11.95
C TRP A 188 10.47 20.72 -11.78
N ILE A 189 11.64 20.08 -11.68
CA ILE A 189 11.80 18.63 -11.41
C ILE A 189 11.07 18.18 -10.13
N GLY A 190 10.93 19.08 -9.14
CA GLY A 190 10.18 18.84 -7.91
C GLY A 190 8.68 18.67 -8.13
N PHE A 191 8.09 19.37 -9.11
CA PHE A 191 6.69 19.18 -9.50
C PHE A 191 6.49 17.89 -10.29
N TYR A 192 7.49 17.47 -11.07
CA TYR A 192 7.43 16.19 -11.78
C TYR A 192 7.29 15.00 -10.80
N ASN A 193 8.16 14.91 -9.80
CA ASN A 193 8.10 13.82 -8.81
C ASN A 193 6.80 13.83 -7.99
N SER A 194 6.33 15.01 -7.60
CA SER A 194 5.08 15.15 -6.84
C SER A 194 3.86 14.82 -7.72
N GLY A 195 3.87 15.29 -8.97
CA GLY A 195 2.86 14.98 -9.99
C GLY A 195 2.78 13.49 -10.29
N PHE A 196 3.91 12.79 -10.39
CA PHE A 196 3.93 11.33 -10.54
C PHE A 196 3.29 10.61 -9.35
N GLN A 197 3.58 11.03 -8.12
CA GLN A 197 2.99 10.41 -6.93
C GLN A 197 1.47 10.69 -6.83
N ILE A 198 1.03 11.90 -7.19
CA ILE A 198 -0.39 12.26 -7.28
C ILE A 198 -1.07 11.42 -8.37
N LEU A 199 -0.46 11.30 -9.54
CA LEU A 199 -0.96 10.48 -10.65
C LEU A 199 -1.11 9.02 -10.24
N LEU A 200 -0.05 8.43 -9.67
CA LEU A 200 -0.04 7.05 -9.19
C LEU A 200 -1.10 6.80 -8.12
N SER A 201 -1.28 7.75 -7.21
CA SER A 201 -2.34 7.66 -6.20
C SER A 201 -3.74 7.73 -6.81
N GLY A 202 -3.97 8.66 -7.75
CA GLY A 202 -5.24 8.83 -8.45
C GLY A 202 -5.59 7.60 -9.29
N THR A 203 -4.64 7.03 -10.03
CA THR A 203 -4.87 5.80 -10.81
C THR A 203 -5.15 4.62 -9.91
N THR A 204 -4.41 4.45 -8.81
CA THR A 204 -4.65 3.38 -7.84
C THR A 204 -6.04 3.50 -7.22
N GLY A 205 -6.41 4.71 -6.79
CA GLY A 205 -7.73 5.00 -6.22
C GLY A 205 -8.86 4.71 -7.21
N PHE A 206 -8.69 5.15 -8.47
CA PHE A 206 -9.64 4.94 -9.55
C PHE A 206 -9.84 3.46 -9.89
N VAL A 207 -8.76 2.71 -10.12
CA VAL A 207 -8.82 1.28 -10.45
C VAL A 207 -9.57 0.51 -9.35
N VAL A 208 -9.22 0.76 -8.09
CA VAL A 208 -9.84 0.05 -6.96
C VAL A 208 -11.31 0.39 -6.79
N ILE A 209 -11.70 1.66 -6.94
CA ILE A 209 -13.11 2.04 -6.81
C ILE A 209 -13.95 1.51 -7.97
N SER A 210 -13.40 1.47 -9.19
CA SER A 210 -14.11 0.96 -10.37
C SER A 210 -14.38 -0.54 -10.28
N HIS A 211 -13.44 -1.31 -9.73
CA HIS A 211 -13.54 -2.77 -9.56
C HIS A 211 -14.22 -3.23 -8.26
N ARG A 212 -14.65 -2.30 -7.40
CA ARG A 212 -15.49 -2.59 -6.23
C ARG A 212 -16.97 -2.66 -6.61
#